data_AF-A0A3Q2XMN6-F1
#
_entry.id   AF-A0A3Q2XMN6-F1
#
_cell.length_a   1.000
_cell.length_b   1.000
_cell.length_c   1.000
_cell.angle_alpha   90.00
_cell.angle_beta   90.00
_cell.angle_gamma   90.00
#
_symmetry.space_group_name_H-M   'P 1'
#
loop_
_entity.id
_entity.type
_entity.pdbx_description
1 polymer ?
#
loop_
_entity_poly.entity_id
_entity_poly.type
_entity_poly.pdbx_seq_one_letter_code
_entity_poly.pdbx_strand_id
1 'polypeptide(L)'
;MSAPPEHSYDVSNDALTVFSGSSPEDVSHARQLWNSLCMPTPFESRLVSADIPQRLPVSRPERSGHSEPRRIEPPNLNAAQQREEERKRYLAMAAQRKETLALLRRQREQRIQKELLSALNDSRTSHTRTHTHTHTHKRLTECL
;
A
#
# COMPACT_ATOMS: atom_id res chain seq x y z
N MET A 1 26.29 9.64 -37.15
CA MET A 1 25.14 9.83 -36.24
C MET A 1 25.68 9.59 -34.84
N SER A 2 25.93 10.66 -34.09
CA SER A 2 26.41 10.57 -32.71
C SER A 2 25.23 10.31 -31.77
N ALA A 3 25.39 9.35 -30.87
CA ALA A 3 24.41 9.02 -29.83
C ALA A 3 24.14 10.23 -28.92
N PRO A 4 22.93 10.37 -28.34
CA PRO A 4 22.66 11.43 -27.37
C PRO A 4 23.46 11.17 -26.10
N PRO A 5 23.87 12.21 -25.35
CA PRO A 5 24.59 12.03 -24.11
C PRO A 5 23.68 11.33 -23.09
N GLU A 6 24.17 10.24 -22.53
CA GLU A 6 23.61 9.59 -21.34
C GLU A 6 23.52 10.65 -20.24
N HIS A 7 22.30 11.10 -19.94
CA HIS A 7 22.06 11.98 -18.80
C HIS A 7 22.27 11.17 -17.51
N SER A 8 23.51 11.12 -17.02
CA SER A 8 23.77 10.71 -15.63
C SER A 8 23.28 11.82 -14.72
N TYR A 9 22.02 11.76 -14.33
CA TYR A 9 21.48 12.55 -13.23
C TYR A 9 21.98 11.93 -11.91
N ASP A 10 23.29 12.00 -11.65
CA ASP A 10 23.75 11.96 -10.27
C ASP A 10 23.47 13.35 -9.68
N VAL A 11 22.19 13.64 -9.49
CA VAL A 11 21.77 14.76 -8.65
C VAL A 11 22.09 14.31 -7.25
N SER A 12 23.31 14.59 -6.81
CA SER A 12 23.68 14.48 -5.41
C SER A 12 22.63 15.25 -4.60
N ASN A 13 21.81 14.49 -3.87
CA ASN A 13 20.62 14.94 -3.14
C ASN A 13 20.95 16.04 -2.08
N ASP A 14 22.23 16.26 -1.85
CA ASP A 14 22.80 17.27 -0.96
C ASP A 14 22.51 18.71 -1.39
N ALA A 15 22.21 18.96 -2.68
CA ALA A 15 21.84 20.29 -3.16
C ALA A 15 20.33 20.60 -3.09
N LEU A 16 19.46 19.58 -2.96
CA LEU A 16 18.00 19.75 -3.08
C LEU A 16 17.29 19.80 -1.72
N THR A 17 17.88 19.25 -0.66
CA THR A 17 17.27 19.17 0.68
C THR A 17 18.11 19.90 1.73
N VAL A 18 18.04 21.24 1.73
CA VAL A 18 18.68 22.07 2.75
C VAL A 18 17.74 22.20 3.96
N PHE A 19 18.03 21.47 5.03
CA PHE A 19 17.31 21.55 6.30
C PHE A 19 17.92 22.63 7.21
N SER A 20 17.52 23.89 7.02
CA SER A 20 17.96 24.99 7.88
C SER A 20 17.19 25.01 9.21
N GLY A 21 17.91 25.04 10.34
CA GLY A 21 17.31 25.18 11.68
C GLY A 21 16.90 23.86 12.36
N SER A 22 17.12 22.72 11.71
CA SER A 22 16.93 21.39 12.31
C SER A 22 18.20 20.88 13.00
N SER A 23 18.03 19.99 13.98
CA SER A 23 19.17 19.33 14.63
C SER A 23 19.88 18.38 13.64
N PRO A 24 21.19 18.11 13.78
CA PRO A 24 21.91 17.21 12.88
C PRO A 24 21.36 15.79 12.88
N GLU A 25 20.77 15.33 13.99
CA GLU A 25 20.06 14.05 14.07
C GLU A 25 18.80 14.07 13.21
N ASP A 26 17.95 15.09 13.30
CA ASP A 26 16.72 15.14 12.49
C ASP A 26 17.02 15.16 10.98
N VAL A 27 18.11 15.83 10.60
CA VAL A 27 18.58 15.90 9.22
C VAL A 27 19.03 14.53 8.70
N SER A 28 19.70 13.72 9.52
CA SER A 28 20.14 12.37 9.13
C SER A 28 18.95 11.42 9.00
N HIS A 29 17.99 11.48 9.92
CA HIS A 29 16.75 10.70 9.86
C HIS A 29 15.94 11.04 8.61
N ALA A 30 15.77 12.33 8.31
CA ALA A 30 15.05 12.78 7.12
C ALA A 30 15.72 12.30 5.83
N ARG A 31 17.05 12.40 5.73
CA ARG A 31 17.78 11.87 4.56
C ARG A 31 17.61 10.36 4.42
N GLN A 32 17.73 9.60 5.51
CA GLN A 32 17.54 8.15 5.50
C GLN A 32 16.13 7.76 5.05
N LEU A 33 15.11 8.48 5.52
CA LEU A 33 13.73 8.31 5.10
C LEU A 33 13.57 8.54 3.59
N TRP A 34 14.01 9.69 3.08
CA TRP A 34 13.90 10.03 1.65
C TRP A 34 14.64 9.03 0.77
N ASN A 35 15.84 8.61 1.17
CA ASN A 35 16.61 7.60 0.44
C ASN A 35 15.88 6.25 0.39
N SER A 36 15.17 5.86 1.46
CA SER A 36 14.36 4.63 1.47
C SER A 36 13.13 4.68 0.54
N LEU A 37 12.57 5.88 0.32
CA LEU A 37 11.40 6.08 -0.53
C LEU A 37 11.77 6.23 -2.00
N CYS A 38 12.98 6.73 -2.28
CA CYS A 38 13.53 6.90 -3.63
C CYS A 38 14.12 5.60 -4.21
N MET A 39 13.88 4.43 -3.59
CA MET A 39 14.28 3.16 -4.18
C MET A 39 13.65 3.03 -5.58
N PRO A 40 14.45 2.75 -6.62
CA PRO A 40 13.90 2.55 -7.95
C PRO A 40 12.88 1.41 -7.86
N THR A 41 11.64 1.69 -8.28
CA THR A 41 10.57 0.69 -8.26
C THR A 41 11.09 -0.59 -8.92
N PRO A 42 11.00 -1.75 -8.25
CA PRO A 42 11.58 -2.99 -8.75
C PRO A 42 11.04 -3.26 -10.15
N PHE A 43 11.90 -3.72 -11.06
CA PHE A 43 11.56 -3.88 -12.48
C PHE A 43 10.34 -4.80 -12.71
N GLU A 44 10.11 -5.74 -11.78
CA GLU A 44 8.97 -6.66 -11.76
C GLU A 44 7.62 -5.99 -11.46
N SER A 45 7.64 -4.77 -10.90
CA SER A 45 6.43 -3.96 -10.67
C SER A 45 6.06 -3.06 -11.86
N ARG A 46 6.88 -3.04 -12.91
CA ARG A 46 6.61 -2.24 -14.12
C ARG A 46 5.57 -2.96 -14.96
N LEU A 47 4.39 -2.35 -15.11
CA LEU A 47 3.26 -2.84 -15.93
C LEU A 47 3.60 -3.07 -17.42
N VAL A 48 4.77 -2.61 -17.87
CA VAL A 48 5.29 -2.82 -19.22
C VAL A 48 6.75 -3.21 -19.07
N SER A 49 7.07 -4.49 -19.29
CA SER A 49 8.45 -4.91 -19.50
C SER A 49 8.96 -4.21 -20.76
N ALA A 50 10.18 -3.66 -20.73
CA ALA A 50 10.74 -2.87 -21.83
C ALA A 50 10.75 -3.61 -23.19
N ASP A 51 10.75 -4.94 -23.16
CA ASP A 51 10.91 -5.80 -24.34
C ASP A 51 9.61 -6.41 -24.88
N ILE A 52 8.43 -6.02 -24.38
CA ILE A 52 7.17 -6.50 -24.96
C ILE A 52 6.77 -5.55 -26.09
N PRO A 53 6.82 -5.96 -27.37
CA PRO A 53 6.28 -5.13 -28.43
C PRO A 53 4.78 -4.95 -28.19
N GLN A 54 4.40 -3.76 -27.75
CA GLN A 54 3.04 -3.28 -27.56
C GLN A 54 2.34 -3.09 -28.90
N ARG A 55 2.26 -4.14 -29.71
CA ARG A 55 1.52 -4.15 -30.97
C ARG A 55 0.79 -5.47 -31.09
N LEU A 56 -0.45 -5.46 -30.61
CA LEU A 56 -1.43 -6.46 -31.01
C LEU A 56 -1.53 -6.40 -32.55
N PRO A 57 -1.48 -7.54 -33.27
CA PRO A 57 -1.65 -7.54 -34.72
C PRO A 57 -2.96 -6.81 -35.07
N VAL A 58 -2.84 -5.73 -35.84
CA VAL A 58 -4.00 -4.97 -36.30
C VAL A 58 -4.74 -5.84 -37.30
N SER A 59 -5.97 -6.23 -36.97
CA SER A 59 -6.86 -6.96 -37.86
C SER A 59 -7.04 -6.16 -39.15
N ARG A 60 -6.49 -6.64 -40.27
CA ARG A 60 -6.83 -6.09 -41.59
C ARG A 60 -8.27 -6.52 -41.93
N PRO A 61 -9.12 -5.63 -42.44
CA PRO A 61 -10.40 -6.03 -42.98
C PRO A 61 -10.16 -6.80 -44.28
N GLU A 62 -10.39 -8.12 -44.23
CA GLU A 62 -10.57 -8.95 -45.43
C GLU A 62 -11.75 -8.37 -46.21
N ARG A 63 -11.47 -7.81 -47.38
CA ARG A 63 -12.51 -7.47 -48.35
C ARG A 63 -12.87 -8.75 -49.08
N SER A 64 -14.18 -9.03 -49.18
CA SER A 64 -14.82 -10.15 -49.89
C SER A 64 -14.95 -11.42 -49.05
N GLY A 65 -16.12 -12.03 -48.84
CA GLY A 65 -17.45 -11.83 -49.38
C GLY A 65 -18.43 -12.78 -48.69
N HIS A 66 -19.73 -12.55 -48.90
CA HIS A 66 -20.87 -13.39 -48.51
C HIS A 66 -21.20 -13.50 -47.01
N SER A 67 -22.19 -12.70 -46.59
CA SER A 67 -22.97 -12.91 -45.37
C SER A 67 -23.97 -14.05 -45.59
N GLU A 68 -23.59 -15.27 -45.25
CA GLU A 68 -24.55 -16.35 -45.01
C GLU A 68 -25.33 -16.07 -43.71
N PRO A 69 -26.63 -16.42 -43.63
CA PRO A 69 -27.41 -16.24 -42.41
C PRO A 69 -26.81 -17.10 -41.29
N ARG A 70 -26.36 -16.43 -40.23
CA ARG A 70 -25.78 -17.02 -39.03
C ARG A 70 -26.73 -18.05 -38.42
N ARG A 71 -26.43 -19.33 -38.64
CA ARG A 71 -27.06 -20.47 -37.96
C ARG A 71 -26.87 -20.27 -36.45
N ILE A 72 -27.97 -20.18 -35.70
CA ILE A 72 -27.93 -20.18 -34.23
C ILE A 72 -27.61 -21.63 -33.83
N GLU A 73 -26.34 -21.94 -33.68
CA GLU A 73 -25.88 -23.20 -33.12
C GLU A 73 -26.36 -23.30 -31.65
N PRO A 74 -26.84 -24.47 -31.20
CA PRO A 74 -27.27 -24.65 -29.81
C PRO A 74 -26.11 -24.35 -28.84
N PRO A 75 -26.40 -23.89 -27.61
CA PRO A 75 -25.35 -23.64 -26.63
C PRO A 75 -24.52 -24.91 -26.44
N ASN A 76 -23.23 -24.84 -26.77
CA ASN A 76 -22.29 -25.92 -26.56
C ASN A 76 -22.36 -26.34 -25.08
N LEU A 77 -22.86 -27.55 -24.80
CA LEU A 77 -23.08 -28.05 -23.44
C LEU A 77 -21.81 -27.96 -22.58
N ASN A 78 -20.64 -28.11 -23.21
CA ASN A 78 -19.34 -27.97 -22.53
C ASN A 78 -19.10 -26.52 -22.06
N ALA A 79 -19.56 -25.52 -22.80
CA ALA A 79 -19.44 -24.11 -22.40
C ALA A 79 -20.39 -23.73 -21.26
N ALA A 80 -21.54 -24.41 -21.14
CA ALA A 80 -22.44 -24.22 -19.99
C ALA A 80 -21.83 -24.81 -18.71
N GLN A 81 -21.28 -26.02 -18.79
CA GLN A 81 -20.60 -26.68 -17.67
C GLN A 81 -19.39 -25.89 -17.16
N GLN A 82 -18.53 -25.42 -18.07
CA GLN A 82 -17.38 -24.57 -17.72
C GLN A 82 -17.80 -23.30 -16.96
N ARG A 83 -18.88 -22.64 -17.38
CA ARG A 83 -19.41 -21.45 -16.68
C ARG A 83 -19.91 -21.76 -15.27
N GLU A 84 -20.51 -22.93 -15.07
CA GLU A 84 -20.96 -23.35 -13.74
C GLU A 84 -19.78 -23.64 -12.81
N GLU A 85 -18.74 -24.30 -13.32
CA GLU A 85 -17.51 -24.56 -12.59
C GLU A 85 -16.79 -23.26 -12.22
N GLU A 86 -16.67 -22.32 -13.15
CA GLU A 86 -16.14 -20.98 -12.88
C GLU A 86 -16.95 -20.26 -11.81
N ARG A 87 -18.28 -20.27 -11.91
CA ARG A 87 -19.17 -19.68 -10.88
C ARG A 87 -18.92 -20.29 -9.51
N LYS A 88 -18.84 -21.63 -9.41
CA LYS A 88 -18.54 -22.33 -8.15
C LYS A 88 -17.18 -21.91 -7.60
N ARG A 89 -16.16 -21.80 -8.46
CA ARG A 89 -14.82 -21.35 -8.09
C ARG A 89 -14.84 -19.92 -7.53
N TYR A 90 -15.53 -18.99 -8.21
CA TYR A 90 -15.66 -17.61 -7.73
C TYR A 90 -16.46 -17.49 -6.43
N LEU A 91 -17.50 -18.31 -6.24
CA LEU A 91 -18.25 -18.36 -4.98
C LEU A 91 -17.38 -18.81 -3.81
N ALA A 92 -16.55 -19.85 -4.01
CA ALA A 92 -15.60 -20.30 -2.99
C ALA A 92 -14.57 -19.21 -2.65
N MET A 93 -14.01 -18.54 -3.65
CA MET A 93 -13.08 -17.42 -3.42
C MET A 93 -13.75 -16.26 -2.68
N ALA A 94 -15.01 -15.93 -3.02
CA ALA A 94 -15.76 -14.89 -2.34
C ALA A 94 -16.06 -15.25 -0.87
N ALA A 95 -16.34 -16.53 -0.57
CA ALA A 95 -16.52 -17.01 0.79
C ALA A 95 -15.23 -16.84 1.61
N GLN A 96 -14.08 -17.31 1.09
CA GLN A 96 -12.79 -17.12 1.77
C GLN A 96 -12.42 -15.65 1.96
N ARG A 97 -12.73 -14.80 0.98
CA ARG A 97 -12.50 -13.35 1.10
C ARG A 97 -13.33 -12.74 2.24
N LYS A 98 -14.58 -13.18 2.40
CA LYS A 98 -15.45 -12.75 3.52
C LYS A 98 -14.86 -13.16 4.86
N GLU A 99 -14.35 -14.38 4.99
CA GLU A 99 -13.71 -14.86 6.23
C GLU A 99 -12.47 -14.04 6.58
N THR A 100 -11.61 -13.77 5.59
CA THR A 100 -10.41 -12.93 5.78
C THR A 100 -10.79 -11.52 6.24
N LEU A 101 -11.78 -10.91 5.62
CA LEU A 101 -12.25 -9.58 6.02
C LEU A 101 -12.86 -9.56 7.42
N ALA A 102 -13.59 -10.62 7.80
CA ALA A 102 -14.14 -10.74 9.15
C ALA A 102 -13.04 -10.86 10.21
N LEU A 103 -12.00 -11.66 9.93
CA LEU A 103 -10.83 -11.78 10.80
C LEU A 103 -10.13 -10.43 11.00
N LEU A 104 -9.87 -9.70 9.91
CA LEU A 104 -9.20 -8.40 9.97
C LEU A 104 -10.02 -7.35 10.74
N ARG A 105 -11.34 -7.36 10.59
CA ARG A 105 -12.24 -6.49 11.37
C ARG A 105 -12.11 -6.78 12.86
N ARG A 106 -12.18 -8.06 13.26
CA ARG A 106 -12.02 -8.47 14.66
C ARG A 106 -10.67 -8.07 15.24
N GLN A 107 -9.58 -8.28 14.49
CA GLN A 107 -8.24 -7.87 14.92
C GLN A 107 -8.14 -6.35 15.11
N ARG A 108 -8.74 -5.57 14.20
CA ARG A 108 -8.78 -4.12 14.31
C ARG A 108 -9.56 -3.66 15.55
N GLU A 109 -10.72 -4.26 15.81
CA GLU A 109 -11.53 -3.96 17.00
C GLU A 109 -10.77 -4.26 18.29
N GLN A 110 -10.09 -5.42 18.37
CA GLN A 110 -9.26 -5.77 19.51
C GLN A 110 -8.12 -4.78 19.73
N ARG A 111 -7.47 -4.34 18.64
CA ARG A 111 -6.41 -3.32 18.71
C ARG A 111 -6.96 -2.01 19.28
N ILE A 112 -8.09 -1.52 18.76
CA ILE A 112 -8.74 -0.29 19.23
C ILE A 112 -9.09 -0.40 20.72
N GLN A 113 -9.67 -1.53 21.15
CA GLN A 113 -9.99 -1.75 22.57
C GLN A 113 -8.75 -1.70 23.46
N LYS A 114 -7.63 -2.30 23.03
CA LYS A 114 -6.37 -2.26 23.77
C LYS A 114 -5.81 -0.85 23.87
N GLU A 115 -5.84 -0.09 22.76
CA GLU A 115 -5.37 1.30 22.71
C GLU A 115 -6.20 2.22 23.62
N LEU A 116 -7.53 2.01 23.69
CA LEU A 116 -8.40 2.76 24.61
C LEU A 116 -8.05 2.51 26.07
N LEU A 117 -7.77 1.26 26.46
CA LEU A 117 -7.37 0.92 27.82
C LEU A 117 -5.98 1.45 28.17
N SER A 118 -5.02 1.39 27.24
CA SER A 118 -3.68 1.97 27.47
C SER A 118 -3.76 3.48 27.61
N ALA A 119 -4.48 4.17 26.73
CA ALA A 119 -4.65 5.62 26.81
C ALA A 119 -5.28 6.07 28.14
N LEU A 120 -6.27 5.32 28.65
CA LEU A 120 -6.86 5.58 29.96
C LEU A 120 -5.83 5.40 31.09
N ASN A 121 -5.06 4.32 31.06
CA ASN A 121 -4.06 4.04 32.08
C ASN A 121 -2.89 5.05 32.06
N ASP A 122 -2.48 5.50 30.89
CA ASP A 122 -1.45 6.53 30.72
C ASP A 122 -1.89 7.87 31.33
N SER A 123 -3.17 8.25 31.15
CA SER A 123 -3.72 9.44 31.80
C SER A 123 -3.71 9.34 33.34
N ARG A 124 -3.99 8.14 33.87
CA ARG A 124 -4.07 7.89 35.32
C ARG A 124 -2.69 7.88 35.98
N THR A 125 -1.66 7.36 35.32
CA THR A 125 -0.28 7.42 35.82
C THR A 125 0.29 8.84 35.78
N SER A 126 -0.12 9.67 34.82
CA SER A 126 0.29 11.08 34.76
C SER A 126 -0.29 11.91 35.92
N HIS A 127 -1.52 11.65 36.35
CA HIS A 127 -2.15 12.30 37.51
C HIS A 127 -1.54 11.87 38.84
N THR A 128 -1.23 10.58 39.02
CA THR A 128 -0.58 10.13 40.26
C THR A 128 0.85 10.65 40.39
N ARG A 129 1.58 10.79 39.26
CA ARG A 129 2.94 11.35 39.22
C ARG A 129 2.99 12.85 39.56
N THR A 130 1.95 13.62 39.24
CA THR A 130 1.85 15.04 39.62
C THR A 130 1.37 15.23 41.06
N HIS A 131 0.49 14.38 41.57
CA HIS A 131 0.05 14.42 42.97
C HIS A 131 1.17 14.08 43.96
N THR A 132 2.03 13.09 43.67
CA THR A 132 3.16 12.76 44.56
C THR A 132 4.21 13.88 44.60
N HIS A 133 4.41 14.60 43.49
CA HIS A 133 5.35 15.73 43.43
C HIS A 133 4.85 16.98 44.19
N THR A 134 3.55 17.26 44.15
CA THR A 134 2.98 18.41 44.89
C THR A 134 2.88 18.16 46.39
N HIS A 135 2.72 16.91 46.84
CA HIS A 135 2.69 16.58 48.27
C HIS A 135 4.07 16.67 48.94
N THR A 136 5.15 16.27 48.26
CA THR A 136 6.52 16.39 48.80
C THR A 136 6.97 17.84 48.95
N HIS A 137 6.53 18.74 48.06
CA HIS A 137 6.89 20.15 48.15
C HIS A 137 6.18 20.89 49.31
N LYS A 138 4.95 20.49 49.66
CA LYS A 138 4.22 21.08 50.81
C LYS A 138 4.79 20.66 52.16
N ARG A 139 5.31 19.44 52.27
CA ARG A 139 5.90 18.92 53.51
C ARG A 139 7.26 19.54 53.85
N LEU A 140 7.96 20.12 52.87
CA LEU A 140 9.22 20.84 53.08
C LEU A 140 9.01 22.31 53.43
N THR A 141 7.85 22.89 53.10
CA THR A 141 7.50 24.29 53.41
C THR A 141 6.83 24.50 54.77
N GLU A 142 6.48 23.43 55.49
CA GLU A 142 5.93 23.50 56.86
C GLU A 142 6.99 23.29 57.97
N CYS A 143 8.28 23.18 57.61
CA CYS A 143 9.40 23.02 58.55
C CYS A 143 10.28 24.28 58.73
N LEU A 144 9.77 25.46 58.40
CA LEU A 144 10.36 26.77 58.70
C LEU A 144 9.34 27.59 59.49
#